data_AF-A0A937VZU4-F1
#
_entry.id   AF-A0A937VZU4-F1
#
_cell.length_a   1.000
_cell.length_b   1.000
_cell.length_c   1.000
_cell.angle_alpha   90.00
_cell.angle_beta   90.00
_cell.angle_gamma   90.00
#
_symmetry.space_group_name_H-M   'P 1'
#
loop_
_entity.id
_entity.type
_entity.pdbx_description
1 polymer ?
#
loop_
_entity_poly.entity_id
_entity_poly.type
_entity_poly.pdbx_seq_one_letter_code
_entity_poly.pdbx_strand_id
1 'polypeptide(L)'
;MKLVTFTHAGSTRVGTVVGEEVADVSGQGRNVPQDMLAFLEQGASAMAQAREVEASGRGRLALADVCLEAPIRRPPKILAVGLNYRDHIE
;
A
#
# COMPACT_ATOMS: atom_id res chain seq x y z
N MET A 1 1.22 10.74 2.17
CA MET A 1 1.48 9.35 1.74
C MET A 1 0.17 8.62 1.55
N LYS A 2 0.02 7.96 0.39
CA LYS A 2 -1.07 7.02 0.09
C LYS A 2 -0.43 5.65 -0.11
N LEU A 3 -0.67 4.69 0.80
CA LEU A 3 -0.15 3.33 0.68
C LEU A 3 -0.98 2.51 -0.30
N VAL A 4 -0.35 1.59 -1.03
CA VAL A 4 -1.01 0.72 -1.98
C VAL A 4 -0.39 -0.66 -2.00
N THR A 5 -1.21 -1.69 -2.23
CA THR A 5 -0.74 -3.01 -2.66
C THR A 5 -0.97 -3.10 -4.16
N PHE A 6 0.07 -3.42 -4.92
CA PHE A 6 -0.01 -3.47 -6.37
C PHE A 6 0.71 -4.70 -6.90
N THR A 7 0.28 -5.18 -8.06
CA THR A 7 0.93 -6.25 -8.81
C THR A 7 1.54 -5.66 -10.08
N HIS A 8 2.84 -5.91 -10.30
CA HIS A 8 3.56 -5.54 -11.52
C HIS A 8 4.53 -6.66 -11.90
N ALA A 9 4.51 -7.07 -13.17
CA ALA A 9 5.33 -8.18 -13.69
C ALA A 9 5.22 -9.47 -12.85
N GLY A 10 4.00 -9.81 -12.40
CA GLY A 10 3.73 -11.02 -11.61
C GLY A 10 4.14 -10.96 -10.13
N SER A 11 4.69 -9.84 -9.67
CA SER A 11 5.06 -9.63 -8.26
C SER A 11 4.11 -8.63 -7.59
N THR A 12 3.47 -9.07 -6.51
CA THR A 12 2.61 -8.25 -5.65
C THR A 12 3.39 -7.69 -4.47
N ARG A 13 3.30 -6.38 -4.24
CA ARG A 13 4.17 -5.64 -3.32
C ARG A 13 3.51 -4.38 -2.76
N VAL A 14 4.12 -3.83 -1.70
CA VAL A 14 3.73 -2.55 -1.10
C VAL A 14 4.40 -1.38 -1.83
N GLY A 15 3.61 -0.36 -2.12
CA GLY A 15 4.07 0.90 -2.71
C GLY A 15 3.41 2.13 -2.08
N THR A 16 3.84 3.31 -2.54
CA THR A 16 3.17 4.58 -2.26
C THR A 16 2.75 5.29 -3.56
N VAL A 17 1.54 5.82 -3.61
CA VAL A 17 1.05 6.58 -4.78
C VAL A 17 1.51 8.04 -4.68
N VAL A 18 2.16 8.53 -5.74
CA VAL A 18 2.59 9.92 -5.91
C VAL A 18 2.14 10.39 -7.30
N GLY A 19 1.16 11.28 -7.36
CA GLY A 19 0.55 11.66 -8.63
C GLY A 19 -0.04 10.44 -9.35
N GLU A 20 0.42 10.21 -10.58
CA GLU A 20 0.04 9.06 -11.42
C GLU A 20 1.10 7.95 -11.43
N GLU A 21 1.93 7.90 -10.40
CA GLU A 21 2.98 6.89 -10.26
C GLU A 21 2.87 6.14 -8.92
N VAL A 22 3.42 4.93 -8.90
CA VAL A 22 3.64 4.13 -7.70
C VAL A 22 5.15 4.07 -7.44
N ALA A 23 5.58 4.53 -6.26
CA ALA A 23 6.89 4.20 -5.72
C ALA A 23 6.86 2.80 -5.13
N ASP A 24 7.68 1.90 -5.66
CA ASP A 24 7.86 0.58 -5.09
C ASP A 24 8.75 0.63 -3.83
N VAL A 25 8.14 0.39 -2.66
CA VAL A 25 8.84 0.44 -1.37
C VAL A 25 9.68 -0.82 -1.13
N SER A 26 9.25 -1.96 -1.66
CA SER A 26 9.81 -3.29 -1.37
C SER A 26 10.81 -3.79 -2.42
N GLY A 27 10.74 -3.30 -3.67
CA GLY A 27 11.59 -3.76 -4.78
C GLY A 27 13.00 -3.21 -4.81
N GLN A 28 13.38 -2.31 -3.91
CA GLN A 28 14.69 -1.63 -3.88
C GLN A 28 15.75 -2.37 -3.03
N GLY A 29 15.61 -3.68 -2.80
CA GLY A 29 16.51 -4.45 -1.93
C GLY A 29 16.47 -4.03 -0.45
N ARG A 30 15.40 -3.35 -0.05
CA ARG A 30 15.17 -2.90 1.33
C ARG A 30 14.62 -4.05 2.17
N ASN A 31 14.94 -4.05 3.46
CA ASN A 31 14.36 -4.98 4.43
C ASN A 31 12.95 -4.53 4.82
N VAL A 32 12.04 -4.52 3.84
CA VAL A 32 10.64 -4.15 3.99
C VAL A 32 9.77 -5.29 3.46
N PRO A 33 8.76 -5.75 4.21
CA PRO A 33 7.86 -6.79 3.75
C PRO A 33 7.13 -6.38 2.47
N GLN A 34 6.92 -7.36 1.58
CA GLN A 34 6.10 -7.17 0.38
C GLN A 34 4.60 -7.25 0.67
N ASP A 35 4.23 -7.80 1.83
CA ASP A 35 2.85 -7.89 2.30
C ASP A 35 2.48 -6.68 3.17
N MET A 36 1.31 -6.07 2.92
CA MET A 36 0.88 -4.86 3.62
C MET A 36 0.66 -5.07 5.12
N LEU A 37 0.17 -6.24 5.55
CA LEU A 37 -0.05 -6.47 6.97
C LEU A 37 1.29 -6.52 7.70
N ALA A 38 2.24 -7.30 7.19
CA ALA A 38 3.59 -7.37 7.74
C ALA A 38 4.32 -6.02 7.69
N PHE A 39 4.10 -5.23 6.64
CA PHE A 39 4.61 -3.85 6.53
C PHE A 39 4.07 -2.97 7.66
N LEU A 40 2.76 -3.00 7.90
CA LEU A 40 2.11 -2.20 8.96
C LEU A 40 2.54 -2.63 10.36
N GLU A 41 2.75 -3.93 10.58
CA GLU A 41 3.22 -4.50 11.86
C GLU A 41 4.62 -4.00 12.25
N GLN A 42 5.46 -3.63 11.29
CA GLN A 42 6.76 -3.00 11.56
C GLN A 42 6.64 -1.53 12.03
N GLY A 43 5.48 -0.91 11.84
CA GLY A 43 5.16 0.41 12.37
C GLY A 43 6.06 1.53 11.84
N ALA A 44 6.57 2.36 12.76
CA ALA A 44 7.22 3.63 12.42
C ALA A 44 8.46 3.48 11.53
N SER A 45 9.24 2.40 11.67
CA SER A 45 10.44 2.18 10.88
C SER A 45 10.11 1.93 9.41
N ALA A 46 9.11 1.09 9.11
CA ALA A 46 8.63 0.85 7.76
C ALA A 46 7.99 2.11 7.14
N MET A 47 7.25 2.89 7.94
CA MET A 47 6.68 4.16 7.48
C MET A 47 7.74 5.20 7.14
N ALA A 48 8.83 5.31 7.91
CA ALA A 48 9.94 6.19 7.59
C ALA A 48 10.62 5.77 6.26
N GLN A 49 10.84 4.47 6.09
CA GLN A 49 11.37 3.92 4.85
C GLN A 49 10.48 4.21 3.63
N ALA A 50 9.16 4.08 3.76
CA ALA A 50 8.24 4.43 2.69
C ALA A 50 8.28 5.92 2.32
N ARG A 51 8.45 6.83 3.31
CA ARG A 51 8.64 8.27 3.05
C ARG A 51 9.92 8.56 2.29
N GLU A 52 11.02 7.88 2.64
CA GLU A 52 12.29 8.03 1.94
C GLU A 52 12.18 7.60 0.47
N VAL A 53 11.54 6.47 0.21
CA VAL A 53 11.30 6.00 -1.16
C VAL A 53 10.40 7.00 -1.91
N GLU A 54 9.31 7.45 -1.27
CA GLU A 54 8.40 8.48 -1.81
C GLU A 54 9.15 9.77 -2.17
N ALA A 55 10.10 10.21 -1.35
CA ALA A 55 10.90 11.42 -1.60
C ALA A 55 12.02 11.20 -2.63
N SER A 56 12.56 9.99 -2.74
CA SER A 56 13.72 9.70 -3.61
C SER A 56 13.41 9.81 -5.10
N GLY A 57 12.15 9.61 -5.50
CA GLY A 57 11.74 9.54 -6.91
C GLY A 57 12.27 8.31 -7.67
N ARG A 58 12.93 7.36 -6.99
CA ARG A 58 13.46 6.13 -7.61
C ARG A 58 12.42 5.03 -7.63
N GLY A 59 12.51 4.12 -8.61
CA GLY A 59 11.64 2.94 -8.68
C GLY A 59 10.17 3.30 -8.89
N ARG A 60 9.90 4.34 -9.68
CA ARG A 60 8.56 4.75 -10.09
C ARG A 60 8.05 3.83 -11.19
N LEU A 61 6.79 3.44 -11.06
CA LEU A 61 6.02 2.75 -12.07
C LEU A 61 4.81 3.61 -12.38
N ALA A 62 4.42 3.74 -13.65
CA ALA A 62 3.19 4.44 -13.97
C ALA A 62 2.01 3.68 -13.34
N LEU A 63 1.04 4.40 -12.80
CA LEU A 63 -0.14 3.81 -12.18
C LEU A 63 -0.95 2.98 -13.19
N ALA A 64 -0.90 3.36 -14.47
CA ALA A 64 -1.52 2.64 -15.57
C ALA A 64 -0.84 1.28 -15.89
N ASP A 65 0.41 1.09 -15.48
CA ASP A 65 1.20 -0.12 -15.77
C ASP A 65 1.12 -1.17 -14.64
N VAL A 66 0.37 -0.87 -13.56
CA VAL A 66 0.23 -1.76 -12.41
C VAL A 66 -1.22 -2.18 -12.20
N CYS A 67 -1.42 -3.39 -11.68
CA CYS A 67 -2.73 -3.82 -11.18
C CYS A 67 -2.85 -3.41 -9.71
N LEU A 68 -3.83 -2.57 -9.38
CA LEU A 68 -4.12 -2.24 -7.99
C LEU A 68 -4.86 -3.38 -7.30
N GLU A 69 -4.35 -3.82 -6.16
CA GLU A 69 -4.95 -4.86 -5.34
C GLU A 69 -5.71 -4.22 -4.16
N ALA A 70 -6.48 -5.03 -3.43
CA ALA A 70 -6.94 -4.64 -2.11
C ALA A 70 -5.74 -4.25 -1.22
N PRO A 71 -5.74 -3.09 -0.54
CA PRO A 71 -4.61 -2.65 0.29
C PRO A 71 -4.16 -3.72 1.29
N ILE A 72 -5.12 -4.39 1.95
CA ILE A 72 -4.87 -5.58 2.75
C ILE A 72 -5.59 -6.75 2.08
N ARG A 73 -4.84 -7.66 1.46
CA ARG A 73 -5.40 -8.76 0.65
C ARG A 73 -6.06 -9.87 1.47
N ARG A 74 -5.54 -10.12 2.67
CA ARG A 74 -6.06 -11.13 3.61
C ARG A 74 -6.13 -10.55 5.03
N PRO A 75 -7.14 -9.71 5.32
CA PRO A 75 -7.29 -9.16 6.65
C PRO A 75 -7.56 -10.29 7.66
N PRO A 76 -6.90 -10.32 8.83
CA PRO A 76 -7.09 -11.38 9.83
C PRO A 76 -8.49 -11.30 10.48
N LYS A 77 -9.16 -10.15 10.38
CA LYS A 77 -10.52 -9.91 10.83
C LYS A 77 -11.17 -8.85 9.94
N ILE A 78 -12.43 -9.07 9.57
CA ILE A 78 -13.26 -8.10 8.84
C ILE A 78 -14.39 -7.67 9.77
N LEU A 79 -14.50 -6.37 10.05
CA LEU A 79 -15.58 -5.78 10.82
C LEU A 79 -16.48 -4.99 9.86
N ALA A 80 -17.74 -5.37 9.73
CA ALA A 80 -18.73 -4.67 8.92
C ALA A 80 -19.81 -4.10 9.85
N VAL A 81 -20.02 -2.79 9.78
CA VAL A 81 -20.99 -2.08 10.63
C VAL A 81 -22.12 -1.57 9.72
N GLY A 82 -23.32 -2.13 9.89
CA GLY A 82 -24.53 -1.63 9.24
C GLY A 82 -25.15 -0.47 10.02
N LEU A 83 -26.03 0.31 9.38
CA LEU A 83 -26.80 1.37 10.05
C LEU A 83 -25.93 2.37 10.83
N ASN A 84 -24.73 2.68 10.34
CA ASN A 84 -23.79 3.57 11.05
C ASN A 84 -23.89 5.05 10.61
N TYR A 85 -25.00 5.42 9.98
CA TYR A 85 -25.32 6.79 9.53
C TYR A 85 -26.79 7.05 9.77
N ARG A 86 -27.13 8.22 10.35
CA ARG A 86 -28.52 8.57 10.67
C ARG A 86 -29.42 8.58 9.43
N ASP A 87 -28.96 9.22 8.36
CA ASP A 87 -29.65 9.31 7.08
C ASP A 87 -29.86 7.94 6.38
N HIS A 88 -29.21 6.87 6.84
CA HIS A 88 -29.42 5.51 6.35
C HIS A 88 -30.45 4.72 7.18
N ILE A 89 -30.77 5.21 8.39
CA ILE A 89 -31.72 4.60 9.31
C ILE A 89 -33.11 5.22 9.15
N GLU A 90 -33.17 6.54 8.98
CA GLU A 90 -34.40 7.33 8.78
C GLU A 90 -34.98 7.13 7.38
#